data_AF-A0A7X3D1H1-F1
#
_entry.id   AF-A0A7X3D1H1-F1
#
_cell.length_a   1.000
_cell.length_b   1.000
_cell.length_c   1.000
_cell.angle_alpha   90.00
_cell.angle_beta   90.00
_cell.angle_gamma   90.00
#
_symmetry.space_group_name_H-M   'P 1'
#
loop_
_entity.id
_entity.type
_entity.pdbx_description
1 polymer ?
#
loop_
_entity_poly.entity_id
_entity_poly.type
_entity_poly.pdbx_seq_one_letter_code
_entity_poly.pdbx_strand_id
1 'polypeptide(L)'
;MLKTLFPKNTIQLLPLLAVYIIVVLLFSKNDFFGDESRHYHYALNLTEGFYEDTENPNLRNGPGYPLILAPFVALGTDFIVPKLFNAFLLFFSILYFKKTIDLFTKNKYSLLLVYLLGLYPPIIRYVPLLYSEPLAYFTFCGMAYHFCRLFLEERINWKHLIAASFFLAFLVLTKIIYLQVILVSLLLLALTLLWKRNHETKKSILILIGGFFLITPYLLYTYSLTGKVLYVGTGGGEILYHRSTPFEHELGSWFSKEDVLYGQNKNYSPSSDVYKDLSELSKNHRDFYLTLESLSNMERDSAFKSAAIDNMKAHPIKYLKNTIANIGRFAFHYPFSYRPQNLNTYGFMLPNAFLLMLWGFSLYPFFLVRKTFPYSIQALMVFSLIYAGGIILLDGRARNFVVMAPVLILFFGYVYTNVLKIKTINYEE
;
A
#
# COMPACT_ATOMS: atom_id res chain seq x y z
N MET A 1 2.39 -23.64 -31.66
CA MET A 1 1.11 -23.18 -31.08
C MET A 1 1.23 -22.17 -29.93
N LEU A 2 2.28 -22.15 -29.09
CA LEU A 2 2.39 -21.16 -27.99
C LEU A 2 2.70 -19.70 -28.42
N LYS A 3 3.36 -19.50 -29.57
CA LYS A 3 3.72 -18.15 -30.07
C LYS A 3 2.53 -17.30 -30.54
N THR A 4 1.39 -17.93 -30.83
CA THR A 4 0.17 -17.24 -31.32
C THR A 4 -0.80 -16.86 -30.21
N LEU A 5 -0.71 -17.50 -29.03
CA LEU A 5 -1.59 -17.24 -27.88
C LEU A 5 -1.01 -16.20 -26.91
N PHE A 6 0.32 -16.06 -26.84
CA PHE A 6 0.96 -15.11 -25.93
C PHE A 6 1.98 -14.23 -26.67
N PRO A 7 1.89 -12.89 -26.53
CA PRO A 7 2.92 -11.98 -27.02
C PRO A 7 4.29 -12.43 -26.49
N LYS A 8 5.35 -12.31 -27.30
CA LYS A 8 6.73 -12.71 -26.95
C LYS A 8 7.17 -12.21 -25.56
N ASN A 9 6.72 -11.02 -25.17
CA ASN A 9 7.01 -10.40 -23.87
C ASN A 9 6.39 -11.15 -22.68
N THR A 10 5.25 -11.82 -22.86
CA THR A 10 4.57 -12.60 -21.81
C THR A 10 5.31 -13.92 -21.55
N ILE A 11 5.78 -14.58 -22.61
CA ILE A 11 6.50 -15.86 -22.50
C ILE A 11 7.77 -15.70 -21.66
N GLN A 12 8.50 -14.59 -21.86
CA GLN A 12 9.70 -14.28 -21.09
C GLN A 12 9.44 -14.13 -19.59
N LEU A 13 8.21 -13.84 -19.17
CA LEU A 13 7.86 -13.61 -17.76
C LEU A 13 7.22 -14.83 -17.10
N LEU A 14 6.90 -15.90 -17.84
CA LEU A 14 6.34 -17.14 -17.28
C LEU A 14 7.17 -17.76 -16.14
N PRO A 15 8.51 -17.69 -16.12
CA PRO A 15 9.28 -18.15 -14.97
C PRO A 15 8.89 -17.46 -13.65
N LEU A 16 8.48 -16.19 -13.68
CA LEU A 16 8.00 -15.49 -12.48
C LEU A 16 6.67 -16.06 -11.97
N LEU A 17 5.73 -16.36 -12.88
CA LEU A 17 4.47 -17.01 -12.50
C LEU A 17 4.73 -18.37 -11.85
N ALA A 18 5.66 -19.16 -12.41
CA ALA A 18 6.04 -20.43 -11.83
C ALA A 18 6.60 -20.26 -10.40
N VAL A 19 7.48 -19.27 -10.19
CA VAL A 19 7.98 -18.93 -8.84
C VAL A 19 6.84 -18.59 -7.88
N TYR A 20 5.88 -17.75 -8.30
CA TYR A 20 4.76 -17.36 -7.43
C TYR A 20 3.86 -18.54 -7.08
N ILE A 21 3.56 -19.41 -8.04
CA ILE A 21 2.79 -20.64 -7.80
C ILE A 21 3.54 -21.55 -6.82
N ILE A 22 4.84 -21.77 -7.03
CA ILE A 22 5.68 -22.59 -6.13
C ILE A 22 5.65 -22.01 -4.71
N VAL A 23 5.77 -20.69 -4.55
CA VAL A 23 5.67 -20.04 -3.24
C VAL A 23 4.31 -20.30 -2.59
N VAL A 24 3.21 -20.21 -3.32
CA VAL A 24 1.88 -20.54 -2.78
C VAL A 24 1.81 -22.00 -2.35
N LEU A 25 2.23 -22.94 -3.20
CA LEU A 25 2.16 -24.37 -2.90
C LEU A 25 3.02 -24.77 -1.69
N LEU A 26 4.16 -24.11 -1.48
CA LEU A 26 5.08 -24.42 -0.38
C LEU A 26 4.72 -23.74 0.95
N PHE A 27 4.14 -22.53 0.91
CA PHE A 27 3.96 -21.69 2.10
C PHE A 27 2.50 -21.40 2.46
N SER A 28 1.53 -21.81 1.64
CA SER A 28 0.12 -21.71 1.99
C SER A 28 -0.22 -22.63 3.16
N LYS A 29 -1.09 -22.14 4.03
CA LYS A 29 -1.69 -22.86 5.15
C LYS A 29 -3.20 -22.64 5.17
N ASN A 30 -3.92 -23.61 5.73
CA ASN A 30 -5.36 -23.52 5.98
C ASN A 30 -5.65 -22.98 7.39
N ASP A 31 -4.98 -21.89 7.74
CA ASP A 31 -5.19 -21.11 8.95
C ASP A 31 -5.28 -19.61 8.59
N PHE A 32 -5.67 -18.79 9.57
CA PHE A 32 -5.63 -17.35 9.45
C PHE A 32 -4.39 -16.79 10.11
N PHE A 33 -3.72 -15.89 9.41
CA PHE A 33 -2.60 -15.11 9.89
C PHE A 33 -2.92 -13.61 9.80
N GLY A 34 -2.84 -12.91 10.94
CA GLY A 34 -3.00 -11.46 10.98
C GLY A 34 -4.36 -10.97 10.45
N ASP A 35 -4.34 -10.24 9.33
CA ASP A 35 -5.54 -9.58 8.76
C ASP A 35 -6.39 -10.51 7.88
N GLU A 36 -5.96 -11.76 7.61
CA GLU A 36 -6.68 -12.70 6.73
C GLU A 36 -8.10 -13.00 7.21
N SER A 37 -8.29 -13.23 8.51
CA SER A 37 -9.60 -13.53 9.10
C SER A 37 -10.60 -12.41 8.79
N ARG A 38 -10.16 -11.15 8.92
CA ARG A 38 -11.01 -9.99 8.65
C ARG A 38 -11.38 -9.87 7.17
N HIS A 39 -10.44 -10.11 6.26
CA HIS A 39 -10.74 -10.16 4.82
C HIS A 39 -11.73 -11.27 4.46
N TYR A 40 -11.56 -12.45 5.08
CA TYR A 40 -12.45 -13.58 4.90
C TYR A 40 -13.86 -13.30 5.45
N HIS A 41 -13.98 -12.75 6.67
CA HIS A 41 -15.27 -12.40 7.26
C HIS A 41 -16.04 -11.38 6.43
N TYR A 42 -15.38 -10.34 5.92
CA TYR A 42 -16.05 -9.42 4.99
C TYR A 42 -16.49 -10.09 3.70
N ALA A 43 -15.72 -11.05 3.18
CA ALA A 43 -16.09 -11.80 2.01
C ALA A 43 -17.30 -12.70 2.29
N LEU A 44 -17.38 -13.30 3.48
CA LEU A 44 -18.53 -14.08 3.94
C LEU A 44 -19.79 -13.22 4.04
N ASN A 45 -19.72 -12.06 4.70
CA ASN A 45 -20.85 -11.13 4.78
C ASN A 45 -21.37 -10.76 3.38
N LEU A 46 -20.48 -10.55 2.41
CA LEU A 46 -20.86 -10.23 1.03
C LEU A 46 -21.65 -11.35 0.36
N THR A 47 -21.40 -12.61 0.73
CA THR A 47 -22.21 -13.76 0.25
C THR A 47 -23.62 -13.76 0.85
N GLU A 48 -23.82 -13.10 1.99
CA GLU A 48 -25.09 -12.93 2.69
C GLU A 48 -25.81 -11.63 2.33
N GLY A 49 -25.22 -10.80 1.45
CA GLY A 49 -25.86 -9.60 0.89
C GLY A 49 -25.53 -8.28 1.61
N PHE A 50 -24.58 -8.26 2.54
CA PHE A 50 -24.13 -7.04 3.22
C PHE A 50 -22.60 -7.00 3.36
N TYR A 51 -22.00 -5.85 3.69
CA TYR A 51 -20.54 -5.78 3.88
C TYR A 51 -20.14 -5.72 5.35
N GLU A 52 -20.87 -4.91 6.12
CA GLU A 52 -20.61 -4.63 7.53
C GLU A 52 -21.92 -4.53 8.31
N ASP A 53 -21.84 -4.80 9.61
CA ASP A 53 -22.94 -4.66 10.57
C ASP A 53 -23.49 -3.22 10.65
N THR A 54 -24.80 -3.08 10.84
CA THR A 54 -25.49 -1.79 10.90
C THR A 54 -25.53 -1.14 12.28
N GLU A 55 -25.51 -1.93 13.35
CA GLU A 55 -25.61 -1.43 14.74
C GLU A 55 -24.27 -0.87 15.23
N ASN A 56 -23.16 -1.54 14.91
CA ASN A 56 -21.83 -1.13 15.36
C ASN A 56 -20.75 -1.33 14.28
N PRO A 57 -20.82 -0.60 13.15
CA PRO A 57 -19.99 -0.85 11.98
C PRO A 57 -18.49 -0.75 12.29
N ASN A 58 -17.71 -1.76 11.86
CA ASN A 58 -16.28 -1.85 12.10
C ASN A 58 -15.43 -1.75 10.81
N LEU A 59 -15.53 -0.65 10.08
CA LEU A 59 -14.83 -0.44 8.82
C LEU A 59 -13.28 -0.39 8.98
N ARG A 60 -12.58 -1.53 8.96
CA ARG A 60 -11.10 -1.57 9.06
C ARG A 60 -10.39 -1.80 7.72
N ASN A 61 -11.04 -2.44 6.76
CA ASN A 61 -10.57 -2.56 5.39
C ASN A 61 -11.63 -2.06 4.41
N GLY A 62 -11.22 -1.79 3.18
CA GLY A 62 -12.18 -1.53 2.11
C GLY A 62 -12.65 -2.85 1.46
N PRO A 63 -13.75 -2.81 0.69
CA PRO A 63 -14.40 -3.99 0.14
C PRO A 63 -13.69 -4.59 -1.06
N GLY A 64 -12.65 -3.96 -1.62
CA GLY A 64 -12.01 -4.36 -2.88
C GLY A 64 -11.48 -5.79 -2.85
N TYR A 65 -10.71 -6.17 -1.83
CA TYR A 65 -10.20 -7.53 -1.70
C TYR A 65 -11.29 -8.55 -1.27
N PRO A 66 -12.15 -8.25 -0.27
CA PRO A 66 -13.32 -9.08 0.03
C PRO A 66 -14.21 -9.39 -1.18
N LEU A 67 -14.44 -8.43 -2.09
CA LEU A 67 -15.21 -8.66 -3.34
C LEU A 67 -14.55 -9.70 -4.25
N ILE A 68 -13.22 -9.76 -4.28
CA ILE A 68 -12.49 -10.80 -5.03
C ILE A 68 -12.57 -12.15 -4.33
N LEU A 69 -12.59 -12.17 -3.00
CA LEU A 69 -12.67 -13.39 -2.21
C LEU A 69 -14.09 -14.00 -2.18
N ALA A 70 -15.14 -13.17 -2.23
CA ALA A 70 -16.52 -13.61 -2.02
C ALA A 70 -16.97 -14.78 -2.92
N PRO A 71 -16.63 -14.84 -4.23
CA PRO A 71 -16.95 -16.01 -5.05
C PRO A 71 -16.29 -17.31 -4.57
N PHE A 72 -15.06 -17.25 -4.07
CA PHE A 72 -14.34 -18.41 -3.54
C PHE A 72 -14.93 -18.89 -2.22
N VAL A 73 -15.39 -17.95 -1.38
CA VAL A 73 -16.09 -18.21 -0.12
C VAL A 73 -17.46 -18.83 -0.39
N ALA A 74 -18.25 -18.26 -1.31
CA ALA A 74 -19.56 -18.77 -1.69
C ALA A 74 -19.51 -20.20 -2.25
N LEU A 75 -18.44 -20.55 -2.96
CA LEU A 75 -18.20 -21.89 -3.51
C LEU A 75 -17.59 -22.86 -2.49
N GLY A 76 -17.26 -22.42 -1.27
CA GLY A 76 -16.64 -23.26 -0.25
C GLY A 76 -15.26 -23.80 -0.65
N THR A 77 -14.51 -23.04 -1.46
CA THR A 77 -13.18 -23.50 -1.94
C THR A 77 -12.13 -23.51 -0.82
N ASP A 78 -11.16 -24.42 -0.92
CA ASP A 78 -9.98 -24.43 -0.05
C ASP A 78 -9.15 -23.15 -0.23
N PHE A 79 -8.54 -22.64 0.84
CA PHE A 79 -7.77 -21.38 0.84
C PHE A 79 -6.63 -21.35 -0.17
N ILE A 80 -6.10 -22.52 -0.57
CA ILE A 80 -5.09 -22.59 -1.62
C ILE A 80 -5.56 -21.95 -2.93
N VAL A 81 -6.86 -22.04 -3.26
CA VAL A 81 -7.42 -21.53 -4.51
C VAL A 81 -7.38 -19.99 -4.59
N PRO A 82 -7.96 -19.22 -3.65
CA PRO A 82 -7.81 -17.78 -3.63
C PRO A 82 -6.35 -17.32 -3.42
N LYS A 83 -5.50 -18.10 -2.73
CA LYS A 83 -4.06 -17.81 -2.62
C LYS A 83 -3.32 -17.99 -3.96
N LEU A 84 -3.69 -18.98 -4.77
CA LEU A 84 -3.20 -19.11 -6.15
C LEU A 84 -3.68 -17.95 -7.01
N PHE A 85 -4.91 -17.45 -6.80
CA PHE A 85 -5.39 -16.25 -7.48
C PHE A 85 -4.50 -15.02 -7.21
N ASN A 86 -3.97 -14.87 -6.00
CA ASN A 86 -2.99 -13.82 -5.69
C ASN A 86 -1.69 -13.95 -6.50
N ALA A 87 -1.23 -15.17 -6.81
CA ALA A 87 -0.07 -15.38 -7.68
C ALA A 87 -0.33 -14.85 -9.10
N PHE A 88 -1.55 -15.04 -9.62
CA PHE A 88 -1.95 -14.47 -10.91
C PHE A 88 -2.08 -12.94 -10.86
N LEU A 89 -2.63 -12.37 -9.78
CA LEU A 89 -2.67 -10.92 -9.59
C LEU A 89 -1.27 -10.31 -9.62
N LEU A 90 -0.31 -10.89 -8.89
CA LEU A 90 1.07 -10.42 -8.93
C LEU A 90 1.67 -10.56 -10.33
N PHE A 91 1.46 -11.69 -11.01
CA PHE A 91 1.94 -11.88 -12.39
C PHE A 91 1.38 -10.84 -13.36
N PHE A 92 0.07 -10.57 -13.32
CA PHE A 92 -0.53 -9.53 -14.16
C PHE A 92 -0.02 -8.13 -13.82
N SER A 93 0.33 -7.88 -12.55
CA SER A 93 1.00 -6.64 -12.13
C SER A 93 2.32 -6.46 -12.88
N ILE A 94 3.14 -7.50 -12.94
CA ILE A 94 4.43 -7.48 -13.64
C ILE A 94 4.25 -7.33 -15.15
N LEU A 95 3.20 -7.90 -15.73
CA LEU A 95 2.86 -7.69 -17.14
C LEU A 95 2.48 -6.21 -17.42
N TYR A 96 1.69 -5.59 -16.55
CA TYR A 96 1.41 -4.15 -16.64
C TYR A 96 2.66 -3.31 -16.46
N PHE A 97 3.53 -3.67 -15.51
CA PHE A 97 4.78 -2.97 -15.31
C PHE A 97 5.71 -3.07 -16.53
N LYS A 98 5.85 -4.26 -17.13
CA LYS A 98 6.59 -4.45 -18.39
C LYS A 98 6.05 -3.56 -19.51
N LYS A 99 4.72 -3.52 -19.66
CA LYS A 99 4.09 -2.63 -20.65
C LYS A 99 4.37 -1.17 -20.34
N THR A 100 4.40 -0.77 -19.06
CA THR A 100 4.67 0.61 -18.63
C THR A 100 6.10 1.02 -18.92
N ILE A 101 7.09 0.20 -18.56
CA ILE A 101 8.50 0.56 -18.78
C ILE A 101 8.85 0.62 -20.27
N ASP A 102 8.23 -0.25 -21.08
CA ASP A 102 8.40 -0.26 -22.55
C ASP A 102 7.87 1.00 -23.23
N LEU A 103 7.01 1.78 -22.57
CA LEU A 103 6.57 3.08 -23.06
C LEU A 103 7.71 4.10 -23.09
N PHE A 104 8.71 3.93 -22.24
CA PHE A 104 9.77 4.93 -22.03
C PHE A 104 11.16 4.43 -22.40
N THR A 105 11.36 3.12 -22.54
CA THR A 105 12.67 2.58 -22.91
C THR A 105 12.56 1.24 -23.63
N LYS A 106 13.33 1.09 -24.71
CA LYS A 106 13.56 -0.20 -25.40
C LYS A 106 14.91 -0.81 -25.02
N ASN A 107 15.58 -0.26 -24.02
CA ASN A 107 16.90 -0.69 -23.58
C ASN A 107 16.86 -2.16 -23.14
N LYS A 108 17.93 -2.91 -23.45
CA LYS A 108 18.10 -4.31 -23.02
C LYS A 108 17.94 -4.52 -21.51
N TYR A 109 18.21 -3.49 -20.70
CA TYR A 109 18.06 -3.53 -19.24
C TYR A 109 16.59 -3.40 -18.77
N SER A 110 15.62 -3.13 -19.65
CA SER A 110 14.20 -3.04 -19.24
C SER A 110 13.68 -4.36 -18.67
N LEU A 111 14.14 -5.49 -19.21
CA LEU A 111 13.80 -6.81 -18.69
C LEU A 111 14.40 -7.03 -17.29
N LEU A 112 15.65 -6.62 -17.06
CA LEU A 112 16.28 -6.69 -15.74
C LEU A 112 15.48 -5.91 -14.69
N LEU A 113 15.03 -4.70 -15.01
CA LEU A 113 14.20 -3.89 -14.11
C LEU A 113 12.84 -4.54 -13.80
N VAL A 114 12.27 -5.25 -14.78
CA VAL A 114 11.01 -5.99 -14.61
C VAL A 114 11.22 -7.21 -13.71
N TYR A 115 12.34 -7.92 -13.85
CA TYR A 115 12.72 -9.02 -12.95
C TYR A 115 13.09 -8.52 -11.55
N LEU A 116 13.72 -7.35 -11.43
CA LEU A 116 13.98 -6.72 -10.13
C LEU A 116 12.66 -6.46 -9.38
N LEU A 117 11.63 -6.00 -10.09
CA LEU A 117 10.28 -5.83 -9.51
C LEU A 117 9.58 -7.16 -9.24
N GLY A 118 9.66 -8.11 -10.18
CA GLY A 118 9.00 -9.42 -10.08
C GLY A 118 9.57 -10.31 -9.00
N LEU A 119 10.88 -10.23 -8.75
CA LEU A 119 11.57 -10.99 -7.70
C LEU A 119 11.67 -10.21 -6.39
N TYR A 120 10.94 -9.09 -6.25
CA TYR A 120 10.97 -8.25 -5.06
C TYR A 120 10.39 -9.01 -3.85
N PRO A 121 11.22 -9.44 -2.88
CA PRO A 121 10.77 -10.36 -1.82
C PRO A 121 9.60 -9.83 -0.97
N PRO A 122 9.52 -8.53 -0.62
CA PRO A 122 8.42 -7.99 0.16
C PRO A 122 7.02 -8.24 -0.42
N ILE A 123 6.82 -8.17 -1.75
CA ILE A 123 5.50 -8.47 -2.34
C ILE A 123 5.26 -9.98 -2.40
N ILE A 124 6.30 -10.78 -2.71
CA ILE A 124 6.20 -12.24 -2.81
C ILE A 124 5.74 -12.86 -1.48
N ARG A 125 6.18 -12.29 -0.34
CA ARG A 125 5.77 -12.73 1.00
C ARG A 125 4.25 -12.70 1.22
N TYR A 126 3.51 -11.84 0.53
CA TYR A 126 2.05 -11.72 0.69
C TYR A 126 1.25 -12.58 -0.29
N VAL A 127 1.90 -13.19 -1.29
CA VAL A 127 1.24 -14.06 -2.26
C VAL A 127 0.57 -15.29 -1.61
N PRO A 128 1.21 -16.03 -0.67
CA PRO A 128 0.59 -17.20 -0.04
C PRO A 128 -0.43 -16.85 1.07
N LEU A 129 -0.83 -15.58 1.20
CA LEU A 129 -1.74 -15.11 2.24
C LEU A 129 -2.98 -14.46 1.60
N LEU A 130 -4.15 -14.55 2.24
CA LEU A 130 -5.38 -13.82 1.94
C LEU A 130 -5.27 -12.34 2.35
N TYR A 131 -4.27 -11.67 1.79
CA TYR A 131 -3.97 -10.27 2.03
C TYR A 131 -4.29 -9.42 0.81
N SER A 132 -4.63 -8.15 1.05
CA SER A 132 -4.98 -7.17 0.01
C SER A 132 -3.80 -6.73 -0.88
N GLU A 133 -2.56 -7.00 -0.47
CA GLU A 133 -1.32 -6.49 -1.05
C GLU A 133 -1.16 -6.86 -2.54
N PRO A 134 -1.30 -8.13 -2.97
CA PRO A 134 -1.23 -8.50 -4.39
C PRO A 134 -2.26 -7.76 -5.25
N LEU A 135 -3.48 -7.55 -4.73
CA LEU A 135 -4.52 -6.81 -5.44
C LEU A 135 -4.21 -5.31 -5.53
N ALA A 136 -3.74 -4.71 -4.44
CA ALA A 136 -3.31 -3.31 -4.43
C ALA A 136 -2.15 -3.09 -5.41
N TYR A 137 -1.21 -4.05 -5.47
CA TYR A 137 -0.08 -4.00 -6.40
C TYR A 137 -0.52 -4.09 -7.86
N PHE A 138 -1.47 -4.99 -8.17
CA PHE A 138 -2.07 -5.15 -9.48
C PHE A 138 -2.81 -3.90 -9.95
N THR A 139 -3.70 -3.39 -9.10
CA THR A 139 -4.48 -2.19 -9.41
C THR A 139 -3.59 -0.97 -9.58
N PHE A 140 -2.57 -0.83 -8.74
CA PHE A 140 -1.58 0.23 -8.90
C PHE A 140 -0.80 0.13 -10.22
N CYS A 141 -0.30 -1.05 -10.59
CA CYS A 141 0.42 -1.23 -11.86
C CYS A 141 -0.49 -1.01 -13.08
N GLY A 142 -1.74 -1.48 -13.03
CA GLY A 142 -2.74 -1.25 -14.06
C GLY A 142 -3.07 0.24 -14.23
N MET A 143 -3.28 0.95 -13.12
CA MET A 143 -3.46 2.40 -13.11
C MET A 143 -2.23 3.10 -13.71
N ALA A 144 -1.02 2.77 -13.26
CA ALA A 144 0.22 3.39 -13.73
C ALA A 144 0.42 3.22 -15.25
N TYR A 145 0.15 2.03 -15.78
CA TYR A 145 0.23 1.78 -17.23
C TYR A 145 -0.73 2.67 -18.02
N HIS A 146 -2.01 2.65 -17.66
CA HIS A 146 -3.04 3.40 -18.38
C HIS A 146 -2.86 4.91 -18.22
N PHE A 147 -2.43 5.36 -17.04
CA PHE A 147 -2.01 6.73 -16.79
C PHE A 147 -0.87 7.10 -17.74
N CYS A 148 0.29 6.43 -17.67
CA CYS A 148 1.44 6.74 -18.53
C CYS A 148 1.09 6.73 -20.03
N ARG A 149 0.28 5.76 -20.48
CA ARG A 149 -0.13 5.67 -21.89
C ARG A 149 -0.99 6.86 -22.32
N LEU A 150 -1.89 7.35 -21.48
CA LEU A 150 -2.71 8.54 -21.76
C LEU A 150 -1.88 9.81 -21.97
N PHE A 151 -0.70 9.90 -21.35
CA PHE A 151 0.21 11.04 -21.48
C PHE A 151 1.13 10.96 -22.70
N LEU A 152 1.16 9.83 -23.42
CA LEU A 152 1.86 9.72 -24.69
C LEU A 152 1.03 10.17 -25.90
N GLU A 153 -0.29 10.29 -25.72
CA GLU A 153 -1.21 10.70 -26.78
C GLU A 153 -1.59 12.17 -26.60
N GLU A 154 -1.61 12.96 -27.68
CA GLU A 154 -1.96 14.39 -27.58
C GLU A 154 -3.42 14.58 -27.13
N ARG A 155 -4.34 13.81 -27.73
CA ARG A 155 -5.76 13.83 -27.40
C ARG A 155 -6.08 12.89 -26.23
N ILE A 156 -7.22 13.13 -25.58
CA ILE A 156 -7.69 12.27 -24.50
C ILE A 156 -8.22 10.96 -25.10
N ASN A 157 -7.54 9.87 -24.80
CA ASN A 157 -8.03 8.53 -25.09
C ASN A 157 -8.90 8.02 -23.95
N TRP A 158 -10.21 8.04 -24.19
CA TRP A 158 -11.20 7.64 -23.20
C TRP A 158 -11.03 6.22 -22.68
N LYS A 159 -10.50 5.29 -23.48
CA LYS A 159 -10.25 3.91 -23.03
C LYS A 159 -9.21 3.90 -21.90
N HIS A 160 -8.12 4.64 -22.05
CA HIS A 160 -7.07 4.73 -21.03
C HIS A 160 -7.48 5.58 -19.84
N LEU A 161 -8.26 6.64 -20.05
CA LEU A 161 -8.81 7.44 -18.96
C LEU A 161 -9.76 6.62 -18.08
N ILE A 162 -10.73 5.91 -18.68
CA ILE A 162 -11.69 5.07 -17.96
C ILE A 162 -10.96 3.92 -17.25
N ALA A 163 -10.03 3.25 -17.93
CA ALA A 163 -9.27 2.16 -17.32
C ALA A 163 -8.41 2.64 -16.14
N ALA A 164 -7.71 3.78 -16.26
CA ALA A 164 -6.93 4.35 -15.16
C ALA A 164 -7.83 4.74 -13.98
N SER A 165 -9.00 5.33 -14.25
CA SER A 165 -9.99 5.71 -13.22
C SER A 165 -10.54 4.48 -12.51
N PHE A 166 -10.86 3.41 -13.24
CA PHE A 166 -11.33 2.15 -12.68
C PHE A 166 -10.28 1.47 -11.79
N PHE A 167 -9.05 1.36 -12.27
CA PHE A 167 -7.96 0.81 -11.47
C PHE A 167 -7.68 1.65 -10.21
N LEU A 168 -7.75 2.97 -10.30
CA LEU A 168 -7.64 3.87 -9.15
C LEU A 168 -8.79 3.65 -8.16
N ALA A 169 -10.03 3.55 -8.63
CA ALA A 169 -11.18 3.28 -7.78
C ALA A 169 -11.02 1.94 -7.05
N PHE A 170 -10.65 0.88 -7.76
CA PHE A 170 -10.44 -0.44 -7.15
C PHE A 170 -9.25 -0.45 -6.18
N LEU A 171 -8.21 0.35 -6.45
CA LEU A 171 -7.10 0.57 -5.51
C LEU A 171 -7.58 1.25 -4.21
N VAL A 172 -8.48 2.24 -4.29
CA VAL A 172 -9.10 2.86 -3.09
C VAL A 172 -9.95 1.85 -2.33
N LEU A 173 -10.79 1.07 -3.03
CA LEU A 173 -11.60 0.03 -2.39
C LEU A 173 -10.73 -1.06 -1.77
N THR A 174 -9.51 -1.28 -2.26
CA THR A 174 -8.56 -2.24 -1.68
C THR A 174 -7.82 -1.65 -0.48
N LYS A 175 -7.34 -0.41 -0.59
CA LYS A 175 -6.64 0.34 0.46
C LYS A 175 -7.24 1.74 0.59
N ILE A 176 -8.11 1.90 1.58
CA ILE A 176 -8.91 3.11 1.82
C ILE A 176 -8.09 4.41 1.93
N ILE A 177 -6.82 4.33 2.33
CA ILE A 177 -5.90 5.47 2.41
C ILE A 177 -5.75 6.22 1.07
N TYR A 178 -5.97 5.54 -0.06
CA TYR A 178 -5.91 6.20 -1.37
C TYR A 178 -7.04 7.20 -1.58
N LEU A 179 -8.13 7.18 -0.80
CA LEU A 179 -9.12 8.25 -0.81
C LEU A 179 -8.47 9.58 -0.41
N GLN A 180 -7.71 9.60 0.69
CA GLN A 180 -6.97 10.77 1.14
C GLN A 180 -5.90 11.18 0.12
N VAL A 181 -5.23 10.21 -0.52
CA VAL A 181 -4.26 10.48 -1.59
C VAL A 181 -4.93 11.19 -2.77
N ILE A 182 -6.12 10.74 -3.18
CA ILE A 182 -6.90 11.40 -4.25
C ILE A 182 -7.24 12.83 -3.86
N LEU A 183 -7.77 13.04 -2.65
CA LEU A 183 -8.18 14.37 -2.19
C LEU A 183 -7.02 15.36 -2.12
N VAL A 184 -5.88 14.94 -1.56
CA VAL A 184 -4.66 15.77 -1.50
C VAL A 184 -4.11 16.00 -2.90
N SER A 185 -4.10 14.99 -3.77
CA SER A 185 -3.64 15.14 -5.16
C SER A 185 -4.53 16.12 -5.95
N LEU A 186 -5.85 16.04 -5.78
CA LEU A 186 -6.81 16.97 -6.38
C LEU A 186 -6.56 18.40 -5.89
N LEU A 187 -6.35 18.60 -4.59
CA LEU A 187 -6.05 19.91 -4.03
C LEU A 187 -4.77 20.50 -4.64
N LEU A 188 -3.67 19.72 -4.68
CA LEU A 188 -2.40 20.18 -5.24
C LEU A 188 -2.49 20.49 -6.75
N LEU A 189 -3.23 19.67 -7.51
CA LEU A 189 -3.44 19.91 -8.94
C LEU A 189 -4.38 21.09 -9.19
N ALA A 190 -5.40 21.31 -8.35
CA ALA A 190 -6.27 22.47 -8.42
C ALA A 190 -5.49 23.76 -8.15
N LEU A 191 -4.63 23.79 -7.14
CA LEU A 191 -3.71 24.90 -6.89
C LEU A 191 -2.76 25.11 -8.07
N THR A 192 -2.25 24.03 -8.66
CA THR A 192 -1.40 24.10 -9.86
C THR A 192 -2.15 24.72 -11.06
N LEU A 193 -3.44 24.43 -11.25
CA LEU A 193 -4.25 25.03 -12.31
C LEU A 193 -4.43 26.55 -12.18
N LEU A 194 -4.33 27.09 -10.96
CA LEU A 194 -4.38 28.55 -10.74
C LEU A 194 -3.16 29.25 -11.35
N TRP A 195 -2.00 28.60 -11.35
CA TRP A 195 -0.75 29.14 -11.90
C TRP A 195 -0.45 28.67 -13.33
N LYS A 196 -0.76 27.41 -13.65
CA LYS A 196 -0.43 26.77 -14.93
C LYS A 196 -1.58 25.92 -15.45
N ARG A 197 -2.24 26.40 -16.50
CA ARG A 197 -3.31 25.69 -17.20
C ARG A 197 -2.74 24.84 -18.33
N ASN A 198 -2.15 23.68 -18.04
CA ASN A 198 -1.71 22.72 -19.07
C ASN A 198 -2.69 21.56 -19.25
N HIS A 199 -2.61 20.89 -20.41
CA HIS A 199 -3.43 19.71 -20.70
C HIS A 199 -3.10 18.53 -19.78
N GLU A 200 -1.86 18.46 -19.30
CA GLU A 200 -1.38 17.39 -18.44
C GLU A 200 -2.10 17.37 -17.08
N THR A 201 -2.18 18.52 -16.41
CA THR A 201 -2.89 18.67 -15.13
C THR A 201 -4.38 18.36 -15.30
N LYS A 202 -5.00 18.78 -16.41
CA LYS A 202 -6.40 18.43 -16.71
C LYS A 202 -6.60 16.91 -16.84
N LYS A 203 -5.73 16.21 -17.57
CA LYS A 203 -5.80 14.74 -17.71
C LYS A 203 -5.67 14.05 -16.35
N SER A 204 -4.73 14.50 -15.50
CA SER A 204 -4.57 13.96 -14.13
C SER A 204 -5.83 14.16 -13.29
N ILE A 205 -6.41 15.37 -13.31
CA ILE A 205 -7.64 15.68 -12.57
C ILE A 205 -8.81 14.80 -13.03
N LEU A 206 -8.99 14.60 -14.34
CA LEU A 206 -10.08 13.76 -14.85
C LEU A 206 -9.98 12.31 -14.36
N ILE A 207 -8.77 11.75 -14.25
CA ILE A 207 -8.57 10.40 -13.69
C ILE A 207 -8.91 10.36 -12.20
N LEU A 208 -8.48 11.37 -11.43
CA LEU A 208 -8.77 11.46 -10.00
C LEU A 208 -10.27 11.62 -9.73
N ILE A 209 -10.95 12.48 -10.49
CA ILE A 209 -12.41 12.67 -10.42
C ILE A 209 -13.12 11.38 -10.85
N GLY A 210 -12.68 10.74 -11.93
CA GLY A 210 -13.24 9.46 -12.39
C GLY A 210 -13.12 8.37 -11.33
N GLY A 211 -11.95 8.24 -10.70
CA GLY A 211 -11.72 7.30 -9.60
C GLY A 211 -12.59 7.60 -8.38
N PHE A 212 -12.69 8.88 -7.99
CA PHE A 212 -13.55 9.32 -6.89
C PHE A 212 -15.04 9.06 -7.18
N PHE A 213 -15.49 9.33 -8.40
CA PHE A 213 -16.88 9.09 -8.80
C PHE A 213 -17.22 7.61 -8.71
N LEU A 214 -16.34 6.72 -9.18
CA LEU A 214 -16.57 5.28 -9.18
C LEU A 214 -16.63 4.64 -7.78
N ILE A 215 -16.04 5.28 -6.75
CA ILE A 215 -16.15 4.81 -5.36
C ILE A 215 -17.38 5.39 -4.62
N THR A 216 -18.15 6.27 -5.25
CA THR A 216 -19.34 6.91 -4.64
C THR A 216 -20.33 5.90 -4.07
N PRO A 217 -20.64 4.74 -4.71
CA PRO A 217 -21.54 3.76 -4.11
C PRO A 217 -21.07 3.27 -2.75
N TYR A 218 -19.76 3.03 -2.58
CA TYR A 218 -19.20 2.65 -1.29
C TYR A 218 -19.24 3.82 -0.30
N LEU A 219 -18.97 5.05 -0.74
CA LEU A 219 -19.09 6.23 0.11
C LEU A 219 -20.52 6.42 0.63
N LEU A 220 -21.53 6.25 -0.23
CA LEU A 220 -22.94 6.30 0.15
C LEU A 220 -23.30 5.19 1.15
N TYR A 221 -22.80 3.97 0.93
CA TYR A 221 -22.98 2.86 1.87
C TYR A 221 -22.35 3.15 3.25
N THR A 222 -21.10 3.61 3.28
CA THR A 222 -20.46 3.98 4.56
C THR A 222 -21.15 5.16 5.24
N TYR A 223 -21.70 6.10 4.47
CA TYR A 223 -22.51 7.18 4.99
C TYR A 223 -23.83 6.68 5.58
N SER A 224 -24.53 5.74 4.94
CA SER A 224 -25.76 5.17 5.49
C SER A 224 -25.53 4.41 6.80
N LEU A 225 -24.34 3.83 6.98
CA LEU A 225 -23.97 3.15 8.22
C LEU A 225 -23.53 4.11 9.34
N THR A 226 -22.84 5.19 8.98
CA THR A 226 -22.12 6.01 9.97
C THR A 226 -22.65 7.44 10.12
N GLY A 227 -23.51 7.91 9.21
CA GLY A 227 -23.96 9.30 9.14
C GLY A 227 -22.83 10.32 8.88
N LYS A 228 -21.59 9.88 8.59
CA LYS A 228 -20.42 10.75 8.43
C LYS A 228 -19.92 10.75 6.99
N VAL A 229 -19.73 11.95 6.44
CA VAL A 229 -19.24 12.13 5.06
C VAL A 229 -17.77 11.74 4.95
N LEU A 230 -17.40 10.99 3.91
CA LEU A 230 -16.04 10.49 3.66
C LEU A 230 -15.46 9.64 4.80
N TYR A 231 -16.32 9.05 5.62
CA TYR A 231 -15.91 8.21 6.75
C TYR A 231 -15.77 6.74 6.31
N VAL A 232 -14.59 6.43 5.78
CA VAL A 232 -14.28 5.10 5.21
C VAL A 232 -13.49 4.18 6.15
N GLY A 233 -13.31 4.57 7.42
CA GLY A 233 -12.62 3.70 8.37
C GLY A 233 -12.76 4.08 9.84
N THR A 234 -12.89 3.06 10.70
CA THR A 234 -13.01 3.16 12.17
C THR A 234 -11.73 2.81 12.92
N GLY A 235 -10.66 2.43 12.22
CA GLY A 235 -9.38 2.03 12.84
C GLY A 235 -8.32 3.14 12.90
N GLY A 236 -8.55 4.28 12.24
CA GLY A 236 -7.54 5.31 12.05
C GLY A 236 -7.13 5.99 13.36
N GLY A 237 -8.08 6.23 14.26
CA GLY A 237 -7.85 6.83 15.56
C GLY A 237 -6.93 5.99 16.43
N GLU A 238 -7.16 4.68 16.53
CA GLU A 238 -6.33 3.78 17.35
C GLU A 238 -4.86 3.78 16.88
N ILE A 239 -4.63 3.73 15.57
CA ILE A 239 -3.28 3.81 14.99
C ILE A 239 -2.64 5.16 15.34
N LEU A 240 -3.40 6.25 15.23
CA LEU A 240 -2.92 7.59 15.52
C LEU A 240 -2.61 7.78 17.01
N TYR A 241 -3.42 7.20 17.89
CA TYR A 241 -3.22 7.21 19.34
C TYR A 241 -1.90 6.54 19.71
N HIS A 242 -1.69 5.30 19.26
CA HIS A 242 -0.42 4.60 19.49
C HIS A 242 0.77 5.37 18.92
N ARG A 243 0.64 5.93 17.71
CA ARG A 243 1.67 6.78 17.10
C ARG A 243 2.00 8.01 17.95
N SER A 244 0.99 8.62 18.54
CA SER A 244 1.11 9.82 19.37
C SER A 244 1.62 9.57 20.78
N THR A 245 1.90 8.31 21.16
CA THR A 245 2.28 7.93 22.52
C THR A 245 3.34 8.86 23.13
N PRO A 246 3.10 9.36 24.37
CA PRO A 246 4.04 10.24 25.06
C PRO A 246 5.18 9.49 25.74
N PHE A 247 5.13 8.16 25.82
CA PHE A 247 6.07 7.34 26.60
C PHE A 247 7.41 7.14 25.89
N GLU A 248 8.52 7.39 26.59
CA GLU A 248 9.85 7.49 25.95
C GLU A 248 10.29 6.19 25.25
N HIS A 249 9.97 5.03 25.83
CA HIS A 249 10.33 3.71 25.29
C HIS A 249 9.44 3.21 24.13
N GLU A 250 8.41 3.97 23.78
CA GLU A 250 7.50 3.62 22.69
C GLU A 250 7.76 4.46 21.44
N LEU A 251 7.82 3.79 20.29
CA LEU A 251 8.19 4.38 18.99
C LEU A 251 6.98 4.56 18.06
N GLY A 252 5.79 4.61 18.64
CA GLY A 252 4.54 4.82 17.90
C GLY A 252 3.99 3.59 17.18
N SER A 253 4.36 2.38 17.61
CA SER A 253 3.89 1.12 16.99
C SER A 253 2.44 0.81 17.39
N TRP A 254 1.61 0.33 16.47
CA TRP A 254 0.26 -0.12 16.81
C TRP A 254 0.29 -1.47 17.56
N PHE A 255 -0.58 -1.61 18.55
CA PHE A 255 -0.78 -2.83 19.35
C PHE A 255 -2.26 -3.23 19.36
N SER A 256 -2.55 -4.52 19.51
CA SER A 256 -3.93 -5.02 19.62
C SER A 256 -4.57 -4.60 20.94
N LYS A 257 -5.90 -4.64 21.01
CA LYS A 257 -6.64 -4.37 22.26
C LYS A 257 -6.21 -5.34 23.35
N GLU A 258 -6.05 -6.61 23.00
CA GLU A 258 -5.71 -7.69 23.93
C GLU A 258 -4.29 -7.50 24.50
N ASP A 259 -3.33 -7.12 23.66
CA ASP A 259 -1.95 -6.84 24.08
C ASP A 259 -1.90 -5.68 25.09
N VAL A 260 -2.71 -4.64 24.87
CA VAL A 260 -2.79 -3.49 25.79
C VAL A 260 -3.48 -3.88 27.11
N LEU A 261 -4.59 -4.59 27.07
CA LEU A 261 -5.38 -4.90 28.28
C LEU A 261 -4.72 -5.95 29.18
N TYR A 262 -4.03 -6.93 28.58
CA TYR A 262 -3.55 -8.11 29.28
C TYR A 262 -2.03 -8.29 29.26
N GLY A 263 -1.27 -7.40 28.61
CA GLY A 263 0.19 -7.50 28.49
C GLY A 263 0.97 -7.57 29.82
N GLN A 264 0.39 -7.09 30.92
CA GLN A 264 0.96 -7.21 32.27
C GLN A 264 0.73 -8.58 32.95
N ASN A 265 -0.20 -9.39 32.44
CA ASN A 265 -0.54 -10.68 33.04
C ASN A 265 0.52 -11.72 32.69
N LYS A 266 1.13 -12.35 33.69
CA LYS A 266 2.19 -13.36 33.49
C LYS A 266 1.77 -14.57 32.66
N ASN A 267 0.46 -14.88 32.62
CA ASN A 267 -0.09 -16.02 31.88
C ASN A 267 -0.63 -15.62 30.50
N TYR A 268 -0.55 -14.34 30.11
CA TYR A 268 -1.00 -13.88 28.80
C TYR A 268 0.08 -14.15 27.75
N SER A 269 -0.34 -14.73 26.62
CA SER A 269 0.52 -14.85 25.43
C SER A 269 0.21 -13.71 24.47
N PRO A 270 1.20 -12.88 24.09
CA PRO A 270 0.99 -11.80 23.14
C PRO A 270 0.37 -12.24 21.82
N SER A 271 -0.33 -11.32 21.16
CA SER A 271 -0.97 -11.57 19.86
C SER A 271 0.02 -11.94 18.75
N SER A 272 1.31 -11.65 18.94
CA SER A 272 2.40 -12.08 18.07
C SER A 272 3.62 -12.52 18.87
N ASP A 273 4.21 -13.61 18.40
CA ASP A 273 5.48 -14.19 18.84
C ASP A 273 6.69 -13.24 18.79
N VAL A 274 6.56 -12.09 18.12
CA VAL A 274 7.63 -11.08 18.06
C VAL A 274 7.75 -10.26 19.34
N TYR A 275 6.75 -10.29 20.23
CA TYR A 275 6.77 -9.57 21.50
C TYR A 275 7.24 -10.47 22.63
N LYS A 276 8.06 -9.91 23.54
CA LYS A 276 8.60 -10.65 24.70
C LYS A 276 7.97 -10.24 26.03
N ASP A 277 7.80 -8.94 26.23
CA ASP A 277 7.24 -8.36 27.46
C ASP A 277 6.43 -7.12 27.06
N LEU A 278 5.16 -7.10 27.45
CA LEU A 278 4.20 -6.02 27.18
C LEU A 278 3.64 -5.42 28.48
N SER A 279 4.30 -5.67 29.61
CA SER A 279 3.87 -5.16 30.92
C SER A 279 3.88 -3.64 30.97
N GLU A 280 4.92 -3.00 30.40
CA GLU A 280 5.03 -1.55 30.31
C GLU A 280 3.95 -0.95 29.39
N LEU A 281 3.72 -1.56 28.22
CA LEU A 281 2.62 -1.17 27.31
C LEU A 281 1.27 -1.18 28.05
N SER A 282 1.00 -2.25 28.79
CA SER A 282 -0.26 -2.39 29.52
C SER A 282 -0.37 -1.34 30.63
N LYS A 283 0.69 -1.13 31.40
CA LYS A 283 0.75 -0.07 32.43
C LYS A 283 0.46 1.31 31.85
N ASN A 284 0.95 1.59 30.65
CA ASN A 284 0.85 2.89 30.00
C ASN A 284 -0.55 3.19 29.44
N HIS A 285 -1.24 2.18 28.91
CA HIS A 285 -2.44 2.40 28.07
C HIS A 285 -3.72 1.71 28.57
N ARG A 286 -3.62 0.75 29.50
CA ARG A 286 -4.76 -0.07 29.92
C ARG A 286 -5.93 0.74 30.47
N ASP A 287 -5.67 1.71 31.33
CA ASP A 287 -6.73 2.49 31.98
C ASP A 287 -7.54 3.28 30.96
N PHE A 288 -6.87 3.90 29.98
CA PHE A 288 -7.56 4.56 28.88
C PHE A 288 -8.38 3.57 28.05
N TYR A 289 -7.83 2.41 27.71
CA TYR A 289 -8.56 1.37 26.96
C TYR A 289 -9.81 0.86 27.69
N LEU A 290 -9.78 0.78 29.02
CA LEU A 290 -10.95 0.39 29.82
C LEU A 290 -12.09 1.41 29.71
N THR A 291 -11.79 2.71 29.60
CA THR A 291 -12.83 3.74 29.40
C THR A 291 -13.54 3.62 28.05
N LEU A 292 -12.98 2.85 27.11
CA LEU A 292 -13.49 2.70 25.75
C LEU A 292 -14.38 1.46 25.57
N GLU A 293 -14.51 0.60 26.59
CA GLU A 293 -15.20 -0.70 26.43
C GLU A 293 -16.70 -0.57 26.17
N SER A 294 -17.34 0.46 26.73
CA SER A 294 -18.77 0.73 26.54
C SER A 294 -19.10 1.50 25.26
N LEU A 295 -18.09 1.92 24.51
CA LEU A 295 -18.25 2.79 23.34
C LEU A 295 -18.38 1.98 22.04
N SER A 296 -19.21 2.47 21.12
CA SER A 296 -19.28 1.96 19.74
C SER A 296 -17.95 2.17 19.01
N ASN A 297 -17.71 1.43 17.91
CA ASN A 297 -16.49 1.54 17.11
C ASN A 297 -16.23 2.97 16.60
N MET A 298 -17.29 3.73 16.29
CA MET A 298 -17.17 5.11 15.86
C MET A 298 -16.86 6.08 17.01
N GLU A 299 -17.46 5.87 18.17
CA GLU A 299 -17.15 6.65 19.38
C GLU A 299 -15.73 6.37 19.85
N ARG A 300 -15.29 5.11 19.82
CA ARG A 300 -13.91 4.70 20.10
C ARG A 300 -12.92 5.37 19.17
N ASP A 301 -13.16 5.34 17.85
CA ASP A 301 -12.30 6.03 16.87
C ASP A 301 -12.19 7.54 17.17
N SER A 302 -13.30 8.17 17.55
CA SER A 302 -13.36 9.59 17.90
C SER A 302 -12.59 9.89 19.21
N ALA A 303 -12.76 9.05 20.24
CA ALA A 303 -12.05 9.17 21.50
C ALA A 303 -10.53 8.97 21.33
N PHE A 304 -10.11 7.96 20.56
CA PHE A 304 -8.72 7.75 20.21
C PHE A 304 -8.13 8.95 19.47
N LYS A 305 -8.85 9.52 18.50
CA LYS A 305 -8.40 10.73 17.76
C LYS A 305 -8.23 11.92 18.69
N SER A 306 -9.16 12.14 19.62
CA SER A 306 -9.06 13.23 20.60
C SER A 306 -7.80 13.06 21.46
N ALA A 307 -7.64 11.90 22.09
CA ALA A 307 -6.48 11.60 22.91
C ALA A 307 -5.17 11.71 22.13
N ALA A 308 -5.17 11.30 20.86
CA ALA A 308 -3.99 11.43 20.01
C ALA A 308 -3.61 12.89 19.75
N ILE A 309 -4.60 13.75 19.49
CA ILE A 309 -4.38 15.19 19.29
C ILE A 309 -3.86 15.83 20.58
N ASP A 310 -4.40 15.45 21.73
CA ASP A 310 -3.95 15.97 23.03
C ASP A 310 -2.50 15.58 23.31
N ASN A 311 -2.14 14.32 23.05
CA ASN A 311 -0.75 13.86 23.13
C ASN A 311 0.18 14.64 22.18
N MET A 312 -0.23 14.89 20.93
CA MET A 312 0.58 15.66 19.97
C MET A 312 0.82 17.10 20.42
N LYS A 313 -0.21 17.73 21.01
CA LYS A 313 -0.11 19.10 21.53
C LYS A 313 0.77 19.17 22.78
N ALA A 314 0.62 18.21 23.69
CA ALA A 314 1.39 18.17 24.94
C ALA A 314 2.85 17.73 24.73
N HIS A 315 3.11 16.85 23.75
CA HIS A 315 4.42 16.24 23.53
C HIS A 315 4.90 16.31 22.06
N PRO A 316 5.02 17.51 21.47
CA PRO A 316 5.32 17.67 20.03
C PRO A 316 6.67 17.08 19.62
N ILE A 317 7.69 17.21 20.48
CA ILE A 317 9.04 16.66 20.21
C ILE A 317 8.98 15.12 20.19
N LYS A 318 8.24 14.51 21.11
CA LYS A 318 8.08 13.05 21.17
C LYS A 318 7.33 12.55 19.93
N TYR A 319 6.28 13.24 19.52
CA TYR A 319 5.56 12.91 18.28
C TYR A 319 6.45 13.03 17.03
N LEU A 320 7.36 14.00 16.98
CA LEU A 320 8.37 14.09 15.91
C LEU A 320 9.33 12.88 15.93
N LYS A 321 9.84 12.48 17.12
CA LYS A 321 10.66 11.26 17.26
C LYS A 321 9.92 10.02 16.74
N ASN A 322 8.66 9.85 17.11
CA ASN A 322 7.84 8.73 16.66
C ASN A 322 7.62 8.78 15.14
N THR A 323 7.49 9.98 14.56
CA THR A 323 7.39 10.17 13.11
C THR A 323 8.67 9.74 12.38
N ILE A 324 9.84 10.07 12.92
CA ILE A 324 11.13 9.61 12.37
C ILE A 324 11.22 8.08 12.47
N ALA A 325 10.78 7.49 13.58
CA ALA A 325 10.70 6.04 13.71
C ALA A 325 9.75 5.42 12.67
N ASN A 326 8.61 6.05 12.35
CA ASN A 326 7.72 5.61 11.28
C ASN A 326 8.37 5.63 9.90
N ILE A 327 9.22 6.63 9.60
CA ILE A 327 9.99 6.65 8.35
C ILE A 327 10.88 5.41 8.27
N GLY A 328 11.61 5.12 9.37
CA GLY A 328 12.42 3.91 9.49
C GLY A 328 11.58 2.65 9.30
N ARG A 329 10.45 2.50 10.01
CA ARG A 329 9.57 1.33 9.89
C ARG A 329 9.00 1.18 8.48
N PHE A 330 8.72 2.28 7.80
CA PHE A 330 8.12 2.27 6.48
C PHE A 330 9.16 1.83 5.45
N ALA A 331 10.34 2.43 5.50
CA ALA A 331 11.44 2.13 4.59
C ALA A 331 12.11 0.78 4.88
N PHE A 332 12.32 0.42 6.14
CA PHE A 332 13.25 -0.65 6.54
C PHE A 332 12.65 -1.69 7.49
N HIS A 333 11.36 -1.57 7.83
CA HIS A 333 10.71 -2.46 8.82
C HIS A 333 11.37 -2.41 10.21
N TYR A 334 11.95 -1.27 10.58
CA TYR A 334 12.60 -1.04 11.88
C TYR A 334 12.72 0.47 12.14
N PRO A 335 12.58 1.01 13.37
CA PRO A 335 12.44 0.32 14.66
C PRO A 335 11.00 0.13 15.15
N PHE A 336 10.73 -0.97 15.84
CA PHE A 336 9.44 -1.25 16.50
C PHE A 336 9.56 -1.19 18.02
N SER A 337 8.49 -0.79 18.71
CA SER A 337 8.45 -0.82 20.19
C SER A 337 8.28 -2.27 20.67
N TYR A 338 8.95 -2.62 21.77
CA TYR A 338 8.88 -3.94 22.43
C TYR A 338 9.18 -5.16 21.54
N ARG A 339 9.84 -4.94 20.39
CA ARG A 339 10.19 -6.00 19.43
C ARG A 339 11.70 -6.05 19.20
N PRO A 340 12.37 -7.18 19.53
CA PRO A 340 13.77 -7.36 19.19
C PRO A 340 13.95 -7.51 17.68
N GLN A 341 15.14 -7.16 17.17
CA GLN A 341 15.49 -7.43 15.78
C GLN A 341 15.58 -8.93 15.54
N ASN A 342 15.04 -9.39 14.41
CA ASN A 342 15.10 -10.77 13.96
C ASN A 342 15.36 -10.87 12.45
N LEU A 343 15.61 -12.07 11.94
CA LEU A 343 15.93 -12.28 10.53
C LEU A 343 14.81 -11.80 9.58
N ASN A 344 13.55 -11.83 10.03
CA ASN A 344 12.41 -11.33 9.27
C ASN A 344 12.51 -9.83 8.95
N THR A 345 13.21 -9.06 9.78
CA THR A 345 13.45 -7.63 9.53
C THR A 345 14.27 -7.42 8.26
N TYR A 346 15.30 -8.25 8.01
CA TYR A 346 16.16 -8.11 6.84
C TYR A 346 15.44 -8.42 5.52
N GLY A 347 14.39 -9.24 5.56
CA GLY A 347 13.55 -9.55 4.38
C GLY A 347 12.84 -8.33 3.79
N PHE A 348 12.58 -7.29 4.58
CA PHE A 348 12.12 -5.98 4.08
C PHE A 348 13.28 -5.00 3.93
N MET A 349 14.17 -4.94 4.93
CA MET A 349 15.23 -3.93 4.99
C MET A 349 16.14 -3.96 3.76
N LEU A 350 16.69 -5.13 3.39
CA LEU A 350 17.69 -5.20 2.33
C LEU A 350 17.10 -4.87 0.94
N PRO A 351 15.97 -5.46 0.52
CA PRO A 351 15.36 -5.09 -0.76
C PRO A 351 14.97 -3.61 -0.82
N ASN A 352 14.38 -3.07 0.25
CA ASN A 352 13.97 -1.67 0.27
C ASN A 352 15.17 -0.72 0.26
N ALA A 353 16.23 -1.03 1.01
CA ALA A 353 17.46 -0.25 1.02
C ALA A 353 18.08 -0.17 -0.37
N PHE A 354 18.11 -1.29 -1.10
CA PHE A 354 18.60 -1.30 -2.48
C PHE A 354 17.77 -0.42 -3.41
N LEU A 355 16.43 -0.51 -3.34
CA LEU A 355 15.54 0.34 -4.16
C LEU A 355 15.69 1.83 -3.81
N LEU A 356 15.74 2.16 -2.52
CA LEU A 356 15.89 3.53 -2.05
C LEU A 356 17.26 4.11 -2.39
N MET A 357 18.32 3.32 -2.34
CA MET A 357 19.65 3.73 -2.77
C MET A 357 19.70 4.05 -4.26
N LEU A 358 19.20 3.14 -5.12
CA LEU A 358 19.15 3.37 -6.57
C LEU A 358 18.28 4.58 -6.92
N TRP A 359 17.17 4.75 -6.21
CA TRP A 359 16.32 5.93 -6.34
C TRP A 359 17.04 7.20 -5.87
N GLY A 360 17.72 7.18 -4.73
CA GLY A 360 18.51 8.30 -4.20
C GLY A 360 19.60 8.76 -5.17
N PHE A 361 20.37 7.82 -5.73
CA PHE A 361 21.37 8.13 -6.76
C PHE A 361 20.76 8.68 -8.06
N SER A 362 19.49 8.36 -8.33
CA SER A 362 18.77 8.90 -9.50
C SER A 362 18.30 10.35 -9.32
N LEU A 363 18.29 10.88 -8.08
CA LEU A 363 17.78 12.22 -7.79
C LEU A 363 18.63 13.33 -8.41
N TYR A 364 19.96 13.26 -8.28
CA TYR A 364 20.84 14.29 -8.86
C TYR A 364 20.71 14.39 -10.39
N PRO A 365 20.82 13.29 -11.16
CA PRO A 365 20.58 13.32 -12.60
C PRO A 365 19.17 13.81 -12.96
N PHE A 366 18.15 13.37 -12.21
CA PHE A 366 16.78 13.87 -12.37
C PHE A 366 16.71 15.39 -12.24
N PHE A 367 17.33 15.98 -11.21
CA PHE A 367 17.29 17.43 -11.01
C PHE A 367 17.91 18.18 -12.19
N LEU A 368 18.95 17.65 -12.84
CA LEU A 368 19.55 18.24 -14.03
C LEU A 368 18.59 18.25 -15.23
N VAL A 369 17.78 17.21 -15.39
CA VAL A 369 16.87 17.04 -16.55
C VAL A 369 15.39 17.25 -16.23
N ARG A 370 15.04 17.73 -15.03
CA ARG A 370 13.66 17.79 -14.51
C ARG A 370 12.65 18.50 -15.44
N LYS A 371 13.11 19.44 -16.26
CA LYS A 371 12.28 20.20 -17.21
C LYS A 371 11.84 19.36 -18.42
N THR A 372 12.64 18.37 -18.82
CA THR A 372 12.36 17.48 -19.96
C THR A 372 11.97 16.07 -19.52
N PHE A 373 12.02 15.78 -18.23
CA PHE A 373 11.66 14.49 -17.66
C PHE A 373 10.15 14.20 -17.85
N PRO A 374 9.73 12.97 -18.21
CA PRO A 374 8.34 12.67 -18.54
C PRO A 374 7.37 13.04 -17.41
N TYR A 375 6.40 13.91 -17.69
CA TYR A 375 5.41 14.38 -16.71
C TYR A 375 4.71 13.20 -16.00
N SER A 376 4.35 12.16 -16.75
CA SER A 376 3.62 11.03 -16.19
C SER A 376 4.41 10.28 -15.10
N ILE A 377 5.73 10.14 -15.25
CA ILE A 377 6.57 9.53 -14.22
C ILE A 377 6.68 10.47 -12.99
N GLN A 378 6.82 11.78 -13.20
CA GLN A 378 6.86 12.76 -12.10
C GLN A 378 5.54 12.76 -11.32
N ALA A 379 4.40 12.79 -12.01
CA ALA A 379 3.08 12.80 -11.40
C ALA A 379 2.81 11.51 -10.60
N LEU A 380 3.19 10.34 -11.13
CA LEU A 380 3.11 9.08 -10.38
C LEU A 380 4.02 9.09 -9.15
N MET A 381 5.24 9.64 -9.26
CA MET A 381 6.14 9.78 -8.11
C MET A 381 5.53 10.66 -7.03
N VAL A 382 4.99 11.83 -7.38
CA VAL A 382 4.30 12.72 -6.44
C VAL A 382 3.10 12.02 -5.79
N PHE A 383 2.28 11.32 -6.58
CA PHE A 383 1.15 10.53 -6.08
C PHE A 383 1.60 9.46 -5.07
N SER A 384 2.67 8.72 -5.37
CA SER A 384 3.27 7.74 -4.46
C SER A 384 3.90 8.37 -3.21
N LEU A 385 4.46 9.57 -3.31
CA LEU A 385 5.02 10.30 -2.15
C LEU A 385 3.92 10.84 -1.23
N ILE A 386 2.79 11.29 -1.78
CA ILE A 386 1.60 11.66 -0.97
C ILE A 386 1.10 10.44 -0.20
N TYR A 387 1.01 9.28 -0.86
CA TYR A 387 0.69 8.00 -0.20
C TYR A 387 1.69 7.65 0.90
N ALA A 388 2.99 7.74 0.63
CA ALA A 388 4.05 7.48 1.61
C ALA A 388 3.90 8.39 2.83
N GLY A 389 3.71 9.70 2.60
CA GLY A 389 3.49 10.68 3.65
C GLY A 389 2.28 10.33 4.51
N GLY A 390 1.14 9.99 3.91
CA GLY A 390 -0.05 9.54 4.64
C GLY A 390 0.20 8.31 5.51
N ILE A 391 0.92 7.30 5.00
CA ILE A 391 1.25 6.09 5.76
C ILE A 391 2.26 6.36 6.90
N ILE A 392 3.29 7.18 6.65
CA ILE A 392 4.26 7.62 7.67
C ILE A 392 3.53 8.39 8.77
N LEU A 393 2.53 9.20 8.40
CA LEU A 393 1.66 9.90 9.34
C LEU A 393 0.62 8.99 10.03
N LEU A 394 0.65 7.69 9.78
CA LEU A 394 -0.19 6.70 10.45
C LEU A 394 0.72 5.65 11.11
N ASP A 395 0.73 4.44 10.58
CA ASP A 395 1.42 3.30 11.20
C ASP A 395 2.86 3.13 10.72
N GLY A 396 3.21 3.63 9.53
CA GLY A 396 4.54 3.45 8.97
C GLY A 396 4.96 1.98 8.76
N ARG A 397 4.05 1.00 8.66
CA ARG A 397 4.44 -0.40 8.41
C ARG A 397 5.04 -0.61 7.01
N ALA A 398 6.16 -1.35 6.93
CA ALA A 398 6.84 -1.66 5.66
C ALA A 398 5.98 -2.38 4.61
N ARG A 399 4.93 -3.10 5.01
CA ARG A 399 4.00 -3.75 4.07
C ARG A 399 3.36 -2.77 3.08
N ASN A 400 3.22 -1.51 3.50
CA ASN A 400 2.64 -0.45 2.68
C ASN A 400 3.67 0.12 1.69
N PHE A 401 4.97 0.07 2.00
CA PHE A 401 6.02 0.49 1.07
C PHE A 401 6.01 -0.35 -0.21
N VAL A 402 5.55 -1.60 -0.13
CA VAL A 402 5.49 -2.52 -1.26
C VAL A 402 4.82 -1.88 -2.49
N VAL A 403 3.68 -1.20 -2.32
CA VAL A 403 2.92 -0.59 -3.43
C VAL A 403 3.69 0.55 -4.12
N MET A 404 4.73 1.11 -3.50
CA MET A 404 5.58 2.14 -4.11
C MET A 404 6.68 1.59 -5.02
N ALA A 405 7.08 0.32 -4.84
CA ALA A 405 8.21 -0.27 -5.56
C ALA A 405 8.09 -0.12 -7.09
N PRO A 406 6.92 -0.29 -7.75
CA PRO A 406 6.80 -0.08 -9.18
C PRO A 406 7.19 1.33 -9.64
N VAL A 407 6.76 2.38 -8.93
CA VAL A 407 7.09 3.76 -9.34
C VAL A 407 8.53 4.11 -9.08
N LEU A 408 9.12 3.64 -7.97
CA LEU A 408 10.53 3.82 -7.69
C LEU A 408 11.38 3.21 -8.82
N ILE A 409 11.08 1.96 -9.20
CA ILE A 409 11.79 1.26 -10.27
C ILE A 409 11.54 1.90 -11.64
N LEU A 410 10.31 2.36 -11.93
CA LEU A 410 10.04 3.11 -13.16
C LEU A 410 10.86 4.40 -13.24
N PHE A 411 10.92 5.15 -12.13
CA PHE A 411 11.61 6.43 -12.04
C PHE A 411 13.11 6.28 -12.24
N PHE A 412 13.77 5.47 -11.40
CA PHE A 412 15.20 5.28 -11.56
C PHE A 412 15.52 4.52 -12.84
N GLY A 413 14.65 3.59 -13.26
CA GLY A 413 14.77 2.86 -14.52
C GLY A 413 14.81 3.80 -15.73
N TYR A 414 13.98 4.83 -15.74
CA TYR A 414 14.05 5.89 -16.75
C TYR A 414 15.38 6.65 -16.69
N VAL A 415 15.82 7.05 -15.50
CA VAL A 415 17.11 7.76 -15.31
C VAL A 415 18.29 6.94 -15.84
N TYR A 416 18.43 5.69 -15.40
CA TYR A 416 19.57 4.84 -15.78
C TYR A 416 19.56 4.42 -17.25
N THR A 417 18.40 4.42 -17.92
CA THR A 417 18.31 3.97 -19.32
C THR A 417 18.24 5.09 -20.35
N ASN A 418 17.77 6.28 -19.98
CA ASN A 418 17.57 7.41 -20.90
C ASN A 418 18.36 8.68 -20.54
N VAL A 419 18.75 8.85 -19.27
CA VAL A 419 19.44 10.07 -18.81
C VAL A 419 20.93 9.82 -18.65
N LEU A 420 21.30 8.71 -18.04
CA LEU A 420 22.69 8.37 -17.76
C LEU A 420 23.33 7.57 -18.90
N LYS A 421 24.60 7.85 -19.16
CA LYS A 421 25.48 7.04 -20.02
C LYS A 421 26.63 6.51 -19.19
N ILE A 422 26.52 5.25 -18.75
CA ILE A 422 27.57 4.57 -17.98
C ILE A 422 28.55 3.94 -18.97
N LYS A 423 29.83 4.30 -18.87
CA LYS A 423 30.93 3.69 -19.64
C LYS A 423 31.91 3.06 -18.67
N THR A 424 32.34 1.83 -18.92
CA THR A 424 33.51 1.25 -18.28
C THR A 424 34.76 1.87 -18.91
N ILE A 425 35.59 2.49 -18.09
CA ILE A 425 36.92 2.94 -18.50
C ILE A 425 37.86 1.80 -18.09
N ASN A 426 38.38 1.05 -19.05
CA ASN A 426 39.50 0.16 -18.78
C ASN A 426 40.72 1.08 -18.65
N TYR A 427 41.28 1.17 -17.45
CA TYR A 427 42.64 1.67 -17.30
C TYR A 427 43.55 0.53 -17.79
N GLU A 428 44.11 0.69 -18.98
CA GLU A 428 45.28 -0.09 -19.37
C GLU A 428 46.43 0.39 -18.46
N GLU A 429 46.99 -0.51 -17.65
CA GLU A 429 48.15 -0.26 -16.80
C GLU A 429 49.43 0.02 -17.61
#